data_AF-A0A6P7U6H8-F1
#
_entry.id   AF-A0A6P7U6H8-F1
#
_cell.length_a   1.000
_cell.length_b   1.000
_cell.length_c   1.000
_cell.angle_alpha   90.00
_cell.angle_beta   90.00
_cell.angle_gamma   90.00
#
_symmetry.space_group_name_H-M   'P 1'
#
loop_
_entity.id
_entity.type
_entity.pdbx_description
1 polymer ?
#
loop_
_entity_poly.entity_id
_entity_poly.type
_entity_poly.pdbx_seq_one_letter_code
_entity_poly.pdbx_strand_id
1 'polypeptide(L)'
;MRKAREEYDCACRRVHNFELKRNISTCDQGVVQDSVKQQEKATKLKKQQQDAKMVYIEAIRLVNERRECYSQEMMRIFESCQQVEKERIDYFSSIALLMADLLHKHNCVDMSAVYSAIQGRLTEADPERSLKYWFDVRGPSSPLPVFEFQESNINEDVEILVAKSVRHSAPAETCSYRQKNSVETNGGKQGSETYSPGEEQPVVALYDYEAGEGDELSFRAGL
;
A
#
# COMPACT_ATOMS: atom_id res chain seq x y z
N MET A 1 -3.11 -42.19 -21.29
CA MET A 1 -3.36 -43.09 -20.12
C MET A 1 -4.84 -43.31 -19.84
N ARG A 2 -5.67 -42.28 -19.58
CA ARG A 2 -7.12 -42.42 -19.29
C ARG A 2 -7.89 -43.27 -20.33
N LYS A 3 -7.79 -42.90 -21.61
CA LYS A 3 -8.42 -43.64 -22.72
C LYS A 3 -8.02 -45.12 -22.78
N ALA A 4 -6.73 -45.42 -22.62
CA ALA A 4 -6.22 -46.80 -22.63
C ALA A 4 -6.73 -47.62 -21.43
N ARG A 5 -6.88 -46.99 -20.25
CA ARG A 5 -7.52 -47.62 -19.08
C ARG A 5 -8.96 -48.01 -19.37
N GLU A 6 -9.73 -47.09 -19.93
CA GLU A 6 -11.14 -47.29 -20.27
C GLU A 6 -11.33 -48.40 -21.30
N GLU A 7 -10.46 -48.47 -22.31
CA GLU A 7 -10.45 -49.54 -23.32
C GLU A 7 -10.14 -50.91 -22.71
N TYR A 8 -9.15 -51.00 -21.82
CA TYR A 8 -8.85 -52.21 -21.07
C TYR A 8 -10.02 -52.64 -20.17
N ASP A 9 -10.61 -51.71 -19.42
CA ASP A 9 -11.78 -51.97 -18.57
C ASP A 9 -12.98 -52.45 -19.39
N CYS A 10 -13.18 -51.87 -20.59
CA CYS A 10 -14.21 -52.31 -21.53
C CYS A 10 -13.95 -53.74 -22.04
N ALA A 11 -12.71 -54.07 -22.40
CA ALA A 11 -12.34 -55.41 -22.83
C ALA A 11 -12.51 -56.44 -21.70
N CYS A 12 -12.14 -56.10 -20.46
CA CYS A 12 -12.40 -56.90 -19.27
C CYS A 12 -13.89 -57.18 -19.06
N ARG A 13 -14.74 -56.15 -19.16
CA ARG A 13 -16.20 -56.31 -19.08
C ARG A 13 -16.73 -57.21 -20.20
N ARG A 14 -16.23 -57.10 -21.43
CA ARG A 14 -16.65 -57.96 -22.54
C ARG A 14 -16.30 -59.43 -22.29
N VAL A 15 -15.10 -59.73 -21.81
CA VAL A 15 -14.68 -61.10 -21.46
C VAL A 15 -15.56 -61.65 -20.34
N HIS A 16 -15.73 -60.89 -19.25
CA HIS A 16 -16.53 -61.32 -18.10
C HIS A 16 -18.00 -61.60 -18.48
N ASN A 17 -18.64 -60.68 -19.21
CA ASN A 17 -20.02 -60.87 -19.66
C ASN A 17 -20.17 -62.05 -20.62
N PHE A 18 -19.16 -62.31 -21.47
CA PHE A 18 -19.17 -63.44 -22.39
C PHE A 18 -19.02 -64.78 -21.64
N GLU A 19 -18.10 -64.87 -20.68
CA GLU A 19 -17.90 -66.06 -19.85
C GLU A 19 -19.13 -66.36 -18.98
N LEU A 20 -19.75 -65.34 -18.39
CA LEU A 20 -20.99 -65.49 -17.62
C LEU A 20 -22.12 -66.09 -18.48
N LYS A 21 -22.36 -65.52 -19.68
CA LYS A 21 -23.36 -66.04 -20.63
C LYS A 21 -23.06 -67.48 -21.06
N ARG A 22 -21.79 -67.78 -21.36
CA ARG A 22 -21.36 -69.12 -21.76
C ARG A 22 -21.62 -70.15 -20.66
N ASN A 23 -21.27 -69.82 -19.41
CA ASN A 23 -21.43 -70.71 -18.26
C ASN A 23 -22.91 -71.02 -17.97
N ILE A 24 -23.80 -70.04 -18.15
CA ILE A 24 -25.25 -70.22 -18.03
C ILE A 24 -25.77 -71.15 -19.14
N SER A 25 -25.37 -70.92 -20.40
CA SER A 25 -25.81 -71.73 -21.54
C SER A 25 -25.29 -73.17 -21.53
N THR A 26 -24.09 -73.44 -21.00
CA THR A 26 -23.55 -74.80 -20.86
C THR A 26 -24.32 -75.68 -19.87
N CYS A 27 -25.19 -75.10 -19.04
CA CYS A 27 -26.05 -75.84 -18.12
C CYS A 27 -27.27 -76.46 -18.83
N ASP A 28 -27.59 -76.06 -20.06
CA ASP A 28 -28.93 -76.26 -20.64
C ASP A 28 -29.01 -77.09 -21.94
N GLN A 29 -27.90 -77.51 -22.61
CA GLN A 29 -28.02 -78.44 -23.76
C GLN A 29 -26.70 -79.05 -24.32
N GLY A 30 -26.80 -80.29 -24.82
CA GLY A 30 -25.73 -81.09 -25.43
C GLY A 30 -25.56 -80.91 -26.95
N VAL A 31 -24.80 -79.89 -27.38
CA VAL A 31 -24.43 -79.67 -28.79
C VAL A 31 -22.92 -79.46 -28.93
N VAL A 32 -22.21 -80.47 -29.45
CA VAL A 32 -20.73 -80.51 -29.53
C VAL A 32 -20.16 -79.54 -30.58
N GLN A 33 -20.87 -79.25 -31.67
CA GLN A 33 -20.36 -78.41 -32.76
C GLN A 33 -20.39 -76.90 -32.47
N ASP A 34 -21.32 -76.45 -31.62
CA ASP A 34 -21.46 -75.04 -31.23
C ASP A 34 -20.40 -74.65 -30.17
N SER A 35 -19.89 -75.64 -29.44
CA SER A 35 -18.86 -75.46 -28.41
C SER A 35 -17.53 -74.94 -28.99
N VAL A 36 -17.14 -75.38 -30.19
CA VAL A 36 -15.87 -74.98 -30.83
C VAL A 36 -15.91 -73.51 -31.25
N LYS A 37 -17.00 -73.05 -31.87
CA LYS A 37 -17.16 -71.63 -32.28
C LYS A 37 -17.22 -70.70 -31.07
N GLN A 38 -17.86 -71.13 -29.98
CA GLN A 38 -17.87 -70.38 -28.73
C GLN A 38 -16.47 -70.29 -28.10
N GLN A 39 -15.67 -71.36 -28.20
CA GLN A 39 -14.29 -71.39 -27.73
C GLN A 39 -13.37 -70.46 -28.54
N GLU A 40 -13.52 -70.40 -29.87
CA GLU A 40 -12.80 -69.45 -30.72
C GLU A 40 -13.11 -68.00 -30.35
N LYS A 41 -14.39 -67.69 -30.11
CA LYS A 41 -14.83 -66.35 -29.69
C LYS A 41 -14.30 -65.98 -28.30
N ALA A 42 -14.26 -66.93 -27.36
CA ALA A 42 -13.64 -66.74 -26.04
C ALA A 42 -12.15 -66.37 -26.17
N THR A 43 -11.42 -67.13 -27.01
CA THR A 43 -10.00 -66.92 -27.26
C THR A 43 -9.74 -65.54 -27.90
N LYS A 44 -10.58 -65.13 -28.86
CA LYS A 44 -10.48 -63.81 -29.50
C LYS A 44 -10.71 -62.67 -28.51
N LEU A 45 -11.72 -62.76 -27.64
CA LEU A 45 -12.00 -61.74 -26.62
C LEU A 45 -10.88 -61.65 -25.59
N LYS A 46 -10.31 -62.79 -25.17
CA LYS A 46 -9.14 -62.83 -24.28
C LYS A 46 -7.90 -62.21 -24.93
N LYS A 47 -7.66 -62.46 -26.22
CA LYS A 47 -6.59 -61.80 -26.97
C LYS A 47 -6.77 -60.28 -27.00
N GLN A 48 -7.97 -59.80 -27.32
CA GLN A 48 -8.29 -58.36 -27.32
C GLN A 48 -8.10 -57.71 -25.94
N GLN A 49 -8.46 -58.41 -24.86
CA GLN A 49 -8.22 -57.96 -23.49
C GLN A 49 -6.73 -57.84 -23.20
N GLN A 50 -5.93 -58.83 -23.61
CA GLN A 50 -4.48 -58.81 -23.43
C GLN A 50 -3.82 -57.69 -24.24
N ASP A 51 -4.22 -57.50 -25.49
CA ASP A 51 -3.72 -56.41 -26.35
C ASP A 51 -4.02 -55.04 -25.71
N ALA A 52 -5.27 -54.82 -25.24
CA ALA A 52 -5.66 -53.61 -24.53
C ALA A 52 -4.87 -53.41 -23.22
N LYS A 53 -4.55 -54.49 -22.51
CA LYS A 53 -3.70 -54.46 -21.31
C LYS A 53 -2.30 -53.93 -21.62
N MET A 54 -1.69 -54.43 -22.70
CA MET A 54 -0.35 -54.01 -23.10
C MET A 54 -0.32 -52.52 -23.50
N VAL A 55 -1.36 -52.05 -24.22
CA VAL A 55 -1.52 -50.62 -24.54
C VAL A 55 -1.65 -49.77 -23.28
N TYR A 56 -2.42 -50.23 -22.28
CA TYR A 56 -2.55 -49.51 -21.01
C TYR A 56 -1.24 -49.47 -20.22
N ILE A 57 -0.51 -50.58 -20.13
CA ILE A 57 0.80 -50.66 -19.48
C ILE A 57 1.79 -49.69 -20.13
N GLU A 58 1.85 -49.68 -21.46
CA GLU A 58 2.75 -48.77 -22.20
C GLU A 58 2.37 -47.31 -21.94
N ALA A 59 1.06 -46.99 -21.90
CA ALA A 59 0.61 -45.65 -21.57
C ALA A 59 0.97 -45.20 -20.14
N ILE A 60 1.06 -46.13 -19.18
CA ILE A 60 1.54 -45.83 -17.82
C ILE A 60 3.06 -45.59 -17.86
N ARG A 61 3.81 -46.42 -18.57
CA ARG A 61 5.26 -46.32 -18.73
C ARG A 61 5.66 -44.94 -19.24
N LEU A 62 5.06 -44.49 -20.35
CA LEU A 62 5.32 -43.18 -20.96
C LEU A 62 5.02 -42.00 -20.03
N VAL A 63 3.98 -42.09 -19.18
CA VAL A 63 3.67 -41.04 -18.20
C VAL A 63 4.72 -41.02 -17.08
N ASN A 64 5.12 -42.19 -16.59
CA ASN A 64 6.11 -42.29 -15.53
C ASN A 64 7.50 -41.83 -15.99
N GLU A 65 7.87 -42.08 -17.24
CA GLU A 65 9.11 -41.56 -17.82
C GLU A 65 9.20 -40.03 -17.78
N ARG A 66 8.06 -39.33 -17.93
CA ARG A 66 8.01 -37.87 -17.89
C ARG A 66 7.80 -37.27 -16.50
N ARG A 67 7.55 -38.09 -15.48
CA ARG A 67 7.27 -37.61 -14.10
C ARG A 67 8.38 -36.70 -13.58
N GLU A 68 9.62 -37.12 -13.75
CA GLU A 68 10.78 -36.43 -13.19
C GLU A 68 10.99 -35.05 -13.84
N CYS A 69 11.04 -35.00 -15.18
CA CYS A 69 11.18 -33.75 -15.93
C CYS A 69 10.02 -32.77 -15.67
N TYR A 70 8.78 -33.29 -15.57
CA TYR A 70 7.63 -32.48 -15.17
C TYR A 70 7.82 -31.87 -13.78
N SER A 71 8.24 -32.67 -12.80
CA SER A 71 8.45 -32.21 -11.43
C SER A 71 9.53 -31.13 -11.37
N GLN A 72 10.65 -31.33 -12.08
CA GLN A 72 11.75 -30.37 -12.14
C GLN A 72 11.31 -29.05 -12.77
N GLU A 73 10.57 -29.09 -13.88
CA GLU A 73 10.13 -27.86 -14.54
C GLU A 73 9.07 -27.11 -13.71
N MET A 74 8.14 -27.84 -13.07
CA MET A 74 7.18 -27.23 -12.14
C MET A 74 7.89 -26.59 -10.94
N MET A 75 8.93 -27.23 -10.41
CA MET A 75 9.75 -26.67 -9.33
C MET A 75 10.49 -25.42 -9.77
N ARG A 76 11.07 -25.41 -10.98
CA ARG A 76 11.77 -24.24 -11.54
C ARG A 76 10.85 -23.01 -11.63
N ILE A 77 9.64 -23.18 -12.14
CA ILE A 77 8.65 -22.09 -12.22
C ILE A 77 8.21 -21.65 -10.82
N PHE A 78 7.97 -22.62 -9.92
CA PHE A 78 7.59 -22.32 -8.54
C PHE A 78 8.66 -21.51 -7.80
N GLU A 79 9.94 -21.88 -7.91
CA GLU A 79 11.06 -21.16 -7.31
C GLU A 79 11.20 -19.75 -7.86
N SER A 80 10.98 -19.56 -9.17
CA SER A 80 10.95 -18.23 -9.77
C SER A 80 9.85 -17.36 -9.17
N CYS A 81 8.65 -17.90 -8.96
CA CYS A 81 7.56 -17.17 -8.30
C CYS A 81 7.88 -16.87 -6.84
N GLN A 82 8.48 -17.82 -6.12
CA GLN A 82 8.90 -17.64 -4.73
C GLN A 82 9.94 -16.53 -4.58
N GLN A 83 10.86 -16.38 -5.55
CA GLN A 83 11.87 -15.33 -5.52
C GLN A 83 11.23 -13.93 -5.65
N VAL A 84 10.27 -13.77 -6.57
CA VAL A 84 9.52 -12.50 -6.73
C VAL A 84 8.69 -12.21 -5.48
N GLU A 85 8.05 -13.22 -4.91
CA GLU A 85 7.27 -13.06 -3.68
C GLU A 85 8.16 -12.64 -2.51
N LYS A 86 9.35 -13.23 -2.38
CA LYS A 86 10.31 -12.86 -1.36
C LYS A 86 10.71 -11.38 -1.46
N GLU A 87 11.03 -10.90 -2.66
CA GLU A 87 11.37 -9.49 -2.89
C GLU A 87 10.21 -8.56 -2.50
N ARG A 88 8.96 -8.95 -2.80
CA ARG A 88 7.79 -8.21 -2.33
C ARG A 88 7.73 -8.17 -0.81
N ILE A 89 7.86 -9.31 -0.14
CA ILE A 89 7.80 -9.39 1.32
C ILE A 89 8.90 -8.53 1.96
N ASP A 90 10.14 -8.61 1.45
CA ASP A 90 11.27 -7.83 1.94
C ASP A 90 11.05 -6.32 1.77
N TYR A 91 10.44 -5.90 0.65
CA TYR A 91 10.06 -4.52 0.40
C TYR A 91 9.02 -4.02 1.41
N PHE A 92 7.94 -4.77 1.62
CA PHE A 92 6.89 -4.40 2.58
C PHE A 92 7.42 -4.36 4.01
N SER A 93 8.31 -5.29 4.37
CA SER A 93 9.00 -5.29 5.67
C SER A 93 9.84 -4.01 5.85
N SER A 94 10.59 -3.62 4.81
CA SER A 94 11.40 -2.40 4.82
C SER A 94 10.54 -1.14 4.99
N ILE A 95 9.39 -1.05 4.31
CA ILE A 95 8.44 0.06 4.48
C ILE A 95 7.90 0.10 5.92
N ALA A 96 7.49 -1.04 6.45
CA ALA A 96 6.93 -1.12 7.79
C ALA A 96 7.94 -0.66 8.86
N LEU A 97 9.21 -1.07 8.72
CA LEU A 97 10.29 -0.61 9.59
C LEU A 97 10.56 0.88 9.43
N LEU A 98 10.60 1.41 8.20
CA LEU A 98 10.75 2.84 7.95
C LEU A 98 9.63 3.65 8.61
N MET A 99 8.38 3.18 8.49
CA MET A 99 7.23 3.84 9.12
C MET A 99 7.35 3.83 10.64
N ALA A 100 7.75 2.70 11.23
CA ALA A 100 7.99 2.59 12.66
C ALA A 100 9.09 3.56 13.12
N ASP A 101 10.18 3.69 12.38
CA ASP A 101 11.27 4.63 12.68
C ASP A 101 10.83 6.10 12.59
N LEU A 102 10.03 6.46 11.58
CA LEU A 102 9.48 7.82 11.46
C LEU A 102 8.58 8.16 12.64
N LEU A 103 7.72 7.23 13.06
CA LEU A 103 6.87 7.39 14.24
C LEU A 103 7.71 7.46 15.53
N HIS A 104 8.77 6.66 15.64
CA HIS A 104 9.63 6.65 16.82
C HIS A 104 10.42 7.95 16.98
N LYS A 105 10.95 8.52 15.89
CA LYS A 105 11.67 9.82 15.91
C LYS A 105 10.82 10.96 16.45
N HIS A 106 9.53 10.97 16.13
CA HIS A 106 8.59 11.96 16.68
C HIS A 106 8.42 11.83 18.21
N ASN A 107 8.73 10.66 18.78
CA ASN A 107 8.57 10.39 20.20
C ASN A 107 9.88 10.47 21.01
N CYS A 108 11.07 10.50 20.38
CA CYS A 108 12.33 10.32 21.11
C CYS A 108 13.07 11.62 21.49
N VAL A 109 12.99 12.70 20.69
CA VAL A 109 13.65 13.97 21.01
C VAL A 109 12.79 15.14 20.60
N ASP A 110 12.53 15.99 21.59
CA ASP A 110 12.12 17.39 21.56
C ASP A 110 10.84 17.65 22.35
N MET A 111 9.91 16.69 22.46
CA MET A 111 8.73 16.92 23.31
C MET A 111 9.09 17.05 24.80
N SER A 112 9.85 16.10 25.35
CA SER A 112 10.26 16.18 26.77
C SER A 112 11.15 17.39 27.07
N ALA A 113 12.06 17.73 26.16
CA ALA A 113 12.95 18.88 26.30
C ALA A 113 12.17 20.20 26.20
N VAL A 114 11.23 20.32 25.25
CA VAL A 114 10.31 21.45 25.12
C VAL A 114 9.46 21.60 26.38
N TYR A 115 8.86 20.52 26.89
CA TYR A 115 8.09 20.58 28.13
C TYR A 115 8.95 21.00 29.33
N SER A 116 10.17 20.46 29.45
CA SER A 116 11.10 20.83 30.52
C SER A 116 11.53 22.30 30.42
N ALA A 117 11.80 22.80 29.21
CA ALA A 117 12.16 24.20 28.97
C ALA A 117 11.00 25.15 29.31
N ILE A 118 9.78 24.81 28.90
CA ILE A 118 8.57 25.59 29.24
C ILE A 118 8.37 25.60 30.77
N GLN A 119 8.46 24.43 31.41
CA GLN A 119 8.31 24.32 32.86
C GLN A 119 9.37 25.13 33.61
N GLY A 120 10.63 25.10 33.16
CA GLY A 120 11.70 25.94 33.69
C GLY A 120 11.35 27.43 33.62
N ARG A 121 10.96 27.94 32.44
CA ARG A 121 10.60 29.36 32.27
C ARG A 121 9.40 29.80 33.11
N LEU A 122 8.40 28.93 33.26
CA LEU A 122 7.25 29.20 34.12
C LEU A 122 7.63 29.23 35.60
N THR A 123 8.59 28.41 36.01
CA THR A 123 9.08 28.34 37.39
C THR A 123 9.97 29.53 37.73
N GLU A 124 10.74 30.03 36.76
CA GLU A 124 11.57 31.25 36.88
C GLU A 124 10.76 32.55 36.89
N ALA A 125 9.44 32.50 36.65
CA ALA A 125 8.60 33.67 36.69
C ALA A 125 8.53 34.25 38.11
N ASP A 126 9.23 35.37 38.31
CA ASP A 126 9.30 36.08 39.59
C ASP A 126 8.34 37.29 39.61
N PRO A 127 7.26 37.25 40.41
CA PRO A 127 6.34 38.37 40.56
C PRO A 127 7.00 39.61 41.14
N GLU A 128 7.93 39.46 42.09
CA GLU A 128 8.56 40.60 42.79
C GLU A 128 9.46 41.41 41.85
N ARG A 129 10.24 40.72 41.02
CA ARG A 129 11.01 41.36 39.94
C ARG A 129 10.11 42.17 39.00
N SER A 130 8.94 41.64 38.66
CA SER A 130 8.00 42.29 37.74
C SER A 130 7.33 43.51 38.40
N LEU A 131 6.90 43.38 39.66
CA LEU A 131 6.33 44.48 40.44
C LEU A 131 7.35 45.60 40.68
N LYS A 132 8.59 45.26 40.99
CA LYS A 132 9.69 46.22 41.14
C LYS A 132 9.95 46.97 39.84
N TYR A 133 10.05 46.27 38.72
CA TYR A 133 10.21 46.92 37.41
C TYR A 133 9.08 47.93 37.15
N TRP A 134 7.83 47.55 37.43
CA TRP A 134 6.69 48.46 37.25
C TRP A 134 6.77 49.66 38.19
N PHE A 135 7.06 49.43 39.47
CA PHE A 135 7.21 50.49 40.47
C PHE A 135 8.28 51.52 40.09
N ASP A 136 9.43 51.06 39.60
CA ASP A 136 10.57 51.91 39.23
C ASP A 136 10.33 52.66 37.91
N VAL A 137 9.73 52.03 36.90
CA VAL A 137 9.61 52.63 35.55
C VAL A 137 8.30 53.39 35.36
N ARG A 138 7.21 52.89 35.93
CA ARG A 138 5.84 53.38 35.72
C ARG A 138 5.14 53.79 37.01
N GLY A 139 5.74 53.49 38.15
CA GLY A 139 5.17 53.75 39.46
C GLY A 139 5.76 55.00 40.12
N PRO A 140 5.49 55.16 41.42
CA PRO A 140 5.89 56.34 42.20
C PRO A 140 7.40 56.60 42.30
N SER A 141 8.24 55.60 42.04
CA SER A 141 9.71 55.74 42.02
C SER A 141 10.22 56.28 40.67
N SER A 142 9.35 56.33 39.65
CA SER A 142 9.68 56.97 38.37
C SER A 142 9.98 58.46 38.60
N PRO A 143 11.06 59.01 38.02
CA PRO A 143 11.43 60.40 38.24
C PRO A 143 10.30 61.33 37.85
N LEU A 144 9.77 62.06 38.83
CA LEU A 144 8.84 63.13 38.56
C LEU A 144 9.64 64.40 38.21
N PRO A 145 9.19 65.20 37.24
CA PRO A 145 9.78 66.50 37.01
C PRO A 145 9.66 67.32 38.30
N VAL A 146 10.80 67.80 38.79
CA VAL A 146 10.83 68.76 39.90
C VAL A 146 10.46 70.11 39.33
N PHE A 147 9.44 70.75 39.90
CA PHE A 147 9.02 72.08 39.48
C PHE A 147 9.82 73.13 40.23
N GLU A 148 10.60 73.90 39.49
CA GLU A 148 11.30 75.09 39.99
C GLU A 148 10.79 76.33 39.26
N PHE A 149 10.92 77.49 39.89
CA PHE A 149 10.57 78.75 39.25
C PHE A 149 11.48 78.98 38.05
N GLN A 150 10.89 79.10 36.86
CA GLN A 150 11.61 79.39 35.63
C GLN A 150 11.39 80.86 35.25
N GLU A 151 12.48 81.63 35.21
CA GLU A 151 12.45 82.98 34.65
C GLU A 151 12.16 82.92 33.15
N SER A 152 11.22 83.73 32.68
CA SER A 152 10.83 83.77 31.28
C SER A 152 11.92 84.46 30.45
N ASN A 153 12.81 83.69 29.82
CA ASN A 153 13.73 84.22 28.82
C ASN A 153 13.00 84.36 27.48
N ILE A 154 12.43 85.54 27.25
CA ILE A 154 11.66 85.88 26.04
C ILE A 154 12.46 85.60 24.75
N ASN A 155 13.79 85.56 24.80
CA ASN A 155 14.63 85.31 23.63
C ASN A 155 14.67 83.83 23.21
N GLU A 156 14.53 82.88 24.15
CA GLU A 156 14.54 81.43 23.86
C GLU A 156 13.22 80.97 23.22
N ASP A 157 12.10 81.55 23.66
CA ASP A 157 10.79 81.29 23.07
C ASP A 157 10.72 81.76 21.61
N VAL A 158 11.42 82.86 21.27
CA VAL A 158 11.55 83.35 19.89
C VAL A 158 12.38 82.38 19.04
N GLU A 159 13.47 81.80 19.56
CA GLU A 159 14.25 80.78 18.85
C GLU A 159 13.45 79.49 18.61
N ILE A 160 12.67 79.03 19.60
CA ILE A 160 11.81 77.84 19.45
C ILE A 160 10.68 78.10 18.45
N LEU A 161 10.08 79.30 18.45
CA LEU A 161 9.06 79.70 17.48
C LEU A 161 9.65 79.84 16.07
N VAL A 162 10.86 80.38 15.91
CA VAL A 162 11.59 80.42 14.64
C VAL A 162 11.92 79.00 14.16
N ALA A 163 12.40 78.12 15.02
CA ALA A 163 12.69 76.72 14.69
C ALA A 163 11.44 75.88 14.37
N LYS A 164 10.26 76.26 14.87
CA LYS A 164 8.96 75.67 14.48
C LYS A 164 8.44 76.27 13.16
N SER A 165 8.66 77.56 12.92
CA SER A 165 8.33 78.25 11.66
C SER A 165 9.13 77.73 10.46
N VAL A 166 10.42 77.43 10.65
CA VAL A 166 11.29 76.86 9.60
C VAL A 166 10.87 75.42 9.23
N ARG A 167 10.19 74.69 10.12
CA ARG A 167 9.71 73.31 9.88
C ARG A 167 8.39 73.24 9.10
N HIS A 168 7.80 74.36 8.70
CA HIS A 168 6.58 74.41 7.88
C HIS A 168 6.81 74.79 6.41
N SER A 169 8.06 74.89 5.93
CA SER A 169 8.37 75.15 4.51
C SER A 169 9.23 74.07 3.82
N ALA A 170 9.26 72.84 4.34
CA ALA A 170 9.88 71.68 3.68
C ALA A 170 8.78 70.78 3.05
N PRO A 171 8.97 70.24 1.84
CA PRO A 171 7.93 69.51 1.13
C PRO A 171 7.63 68.18 1.82
N ALA A 172 6.39 67.71 1.67
CA ALA A 172 5.91 66.48 2.28
C ALA A 172 6.76 65.28 1.86
N GLU A 173 7.59 64.79 2.78
CA GLU A 173 8.22 63.48 2.70
C GLU A 173 7.60 62.54 3.75
N THR A 174 6.93 61.54 3.18
CA THR A 174 6.71 60.17 3.65
C THR A 174 7.01 59.86 5.11
N CYS A 175 5.94 59.46 5.81
CA CYS A 175 5.97 58.84 7.12
C CYS A 175 6.97 57.67 7.19
N SER A 176 8.10 57.86 7.86
CA SER A 176 9.00 56.78 8.27
C SER A 176 8.65 56.33 9.68
N TYR A 177 7.84 55.29 9.79
CA TYR A 177 7.63 54.55 11.03
C TYR A 177 8.97 53.99 11.49
N ARG A 178 9.51 54.53 12.60
CA ARG A 178 10.69 53.97 13.26
C ARG A 178 10.30 52.62 13.84
N GLN A 179 10.90 51.56 13.29
CA GLN A 179 10.79 50.16 13.70
C GLN A 179 10.83 50.02 15.22
N LYS A 180 9.69 49.61 15.78
CA LYS A 180 9.66 48.80 16.99
C LYS A 180 9.89 47.37 16.53
N ASN A 181 10.96 46.74 17.01
CA ASN A 181 11.19 45.32 16.82
C ASN A 181 10.02 44.56 17.48
N SER A 182 9.10 44.06 16.66
CA SER A 182 8.21 42.98 17.02
C SER A 182 9.05 41.71 17.12
N VAL A 183 8.98 41.04 18.26
CA VAL A 183 9.38 39.63 18.34
C VAL A 183 8.33 38.86 17.56
N GLU A 184 8.66 38.53 16.32
CA GLU A 184 7.89 37.58 15.52
C GLU A 184 8.03 36.20 16.14
N THR A 185 6.88 35.64 16.49
CA THR A 185 6.66 34.22 16.70
C THR A 185 7.07 33.46 15.44
N ASN A 186 7.98 32.49 15.57
CA ASN A 186 8.21 31.49 14.54
C ASN A 186 6.98 30.58 14.41
N GLY A 187 5.98 31.03 13.65
CA GLY A 187 5.00 30.18 12.99
C GLY A 187 5.57 29.77 11.63
N GLY A 188 6.06 28.54 11.54
CA GLY A 188 6.56 27.97 10.28
C GLY A 188 5.45 27.90 9.23
N LYS A 189 5.76 28.44 8.05
CA LYS A 189 4.92 28.48 6.85
C LYS A 189 4.47 27.07 6.43
N GLN A 190 3.17 26.86 6.47
CA GLN A 190 2.48 25.97 5.54
C GLN A 190 2.57 26.61 4.15
N GLY A 191 2.95 25.81 3.14
CA GLY A 191 2.86 26.23 1.74
C GLY A 191 1.39 26.41 1.37
N SER A 192 0.99 27.64 1.10
CA SER A 192 -0.31 27.94 0.50
C SER A 192 -0.20 27.77 -1.01
N GLU A 193 -0.54 26.60 -1.54
CA GLU A 193 -0.95 26.50 -2.93
C GLU A 193 -2.36 27.07 -3.04
N THR A 194 -2.45 28.20 -3.74
CA THR A 194 -3.71 28.85 -4.05
C THR A 194 -4.44 27.98 -5.06
N TYR A 195 -5.42 27.19 -4.59
CA TYR A 195 -6.31 26.46 -5.47
C TYR A 195 -7.16 27.48 -6.23
N SER A 196 -6.81 27.70 -7.50
CA SER A 196 -7.67 28.39 -8.45
C SER A 196 -8.74 27.38 -8.89
N PRO A 197 -10.04 27.60 -8.62
CA PRO A 197 -11.08 26.70 -9.10
C PRO A 197 -11.28 26.98 -10.60
N GLY A 198 -10.73 26.14 -11.48
CA GLY A 198 -11.00 26.34 -12.90
C GLY A 198 -10.22 25.56 -13.95
N GLU A 199 -9.25 24.71 -13.62
CA GLU A 199 -8.57 23.90 -14.65
C GLU A 199 -8.46 22.43 -14.22
N GLU A 200 -9.39 21.63 -14.74
CA GLU A 200 -9.38 20.18 -14.61
C GLU A 200 -8.20 19.63 -15.42
N GLN A 201 -7.12 19.20 -14.74
CA GLN A 201 -6.08 18.41 -15.39
C GLN A 201 -6.62 17.00 -15.65
N PRO A 202 -6.73 16.55 -16.91
CA PRO A 202 -7.19 15.20 -17.19
C PRO A 202 -6.16 14.20 -16.69
N VAL A 203 -6.59 13.35 -15.74
CA VAL A 203 -5.79 12.22 -15.26
C VAL A 203 -5.84 11.13 -16.34
N VAL A 204 -4.68 10.81 -16.92
CA VAL A 204 -4.54 9.75 -17.94
C VAL A 204 -4.26 8.42 -17.24
N ALA A 205 -5.00 7.37 -17.58
CA ALA A 205 -4.75 6.03 -17.07
C ALA A 205 -3.43 5.48 -17.63
N LEU A 206 -2.66 4.76 -16.80
CA LEU A 206 -1.41 4.13 -17.24
C LEU A 206 -1.63 2.94 -18.20
N TYR A 207 -2.87 2.43 -18.27
CA TYR A 207 -3.30 1.36 -19.16
C TYR A 207 -4.69 1.66 -19.71
N ASP A 208 -4.90 1.40 -20.99
CA ASP A 208 -6.20 1.48 -21.64
C ASP A 208 -7.06 0.29 -21.16
N TYR A 209 -7.92 0.53 -20.18
CA TYR A 209 -8.82 -0.49 -19.66
C TYR A 209 -10.02 -0.64 -20.61
N GLU A 210 -10.00 -1.65 -21.47
CA GLU A 210 -11.21 -2.06 -22.18
C GLU A 210 -12.17 -2.70 -21.16
N ALA A 211 -13.38 -2.14 -21.05
CA ALA A 211 -14.42 -2.68 -20.20
C ALA A 211 -14.81 -4.07 -20.73
N GLY A 212 -14.48 -5.14 -20.00
CA GLY A 212 -15.06 -6.46 -20.25
C GLY A 212 -16.57 -6.40 -20.03
N GLU A 213 -17.34 -6.74 -21.07
CA GLU A 213 -18.80 -6.64 -21.09
C GLU A 213 -19.44 -7.40 -19.92
N GLY A 214 -20.35 -6.71 -19.22
CA GLY A 214 -20.97 -7.17 -17.97
C GLY A 214 -22.08 -8.21 -18.11
N ASP A 215 -22.11 -9.01 -19.18
CA ASP A 215 -23.24 -9.92 -19.43
C ASP A 215 -22.88 -11.21 -20.18
N GLU A 216 -21.68 -11.77 -19.98
CA GLU A 216 -21.41 -13.14 -20.45
C GLU A 216 -22.11 -14.17 -19.54
N LEU A 217 -23.40 -14.35 -19.82
CA LEU A 217 -24.24 -15.42 -19.32
C LEU A 217 -23.68 -16.79 -19.76
N SER A 218 -23.43 -17.65 -18.78
CA SER A 218 -23.16 -19.07 -19.00
C SER A 218 -24.39 -19.79 -19.55
N PHE A 219 -24.27 -20.53 -20.66
CA PHE A 219 -25.30 -21.47 -21.12
C PHE A 219 -24.75 -22.82 -21.59
N ARG A 220 -25.53 -23.85 -21.26
CA ARG A 220 -25.28 -25.30 -21.34
C ARG A 220 -25.35 -25.85 -22.78
N ALA A 221 -24.78 -27.06 -22.91
CA ALA A 221 -24.92 -27.96 -24.06
C ALA A 221 -26.37 -28.23 -24.50
N GLY A 222 -26.57 -28.39 -25.82
CA GLY A 222 -27.81 -28.90 -26.41
C GLY A 222 -27.74 -29.08 -27.93
N LEU A 223 -27.80 -30.36 -28.34
CA LEU A 223 -27.88 -30.98 -29.68
C LEU A 223 -26.61 -31.03 -30.54
#